data_AF-A0A5U0A7S0-F1
#
_entry.id   AF-A0A5U0A7S0-F1
#
_cell.length_a   1.000
_cell.length_b   1.000
_cell.length_c   1.000
_cell.angle_alpha   90.00
_cell.angle_beta   90.00
_cell.angle_gamma   90.00
#
_symmetry.space_group_name_H-M   'P 1'
#
loop_
_entity.id
_entity.type
_entity.pdbx_description
1 polymer ?
#
loop_
_entity_poly.entity_id
_entity_poly.type
_entity_poly.pdbx_seq_one_letter_code
_entity_poly.pdbx_strand_id
1 'polypeptide(L)'
;MYYIGFVFYALAFASYFFVNEVYEIINQSYLLAQVLTLIMGGIYLYPLIIFLFICVFSVKTENAKKIIDSQTKLAASVSVSLGLIGTFQGLTAMVSSIAKSMGGSSDMAEKMNSMLNAISAALSAMSYAFLTSILGVAVSVLLMLSLNFWKFYFKERNSGLSVNRQCRNIHVQFDKNALETLSKIDDHLTSLNYFL
;
A
#
# COMPACT_ATOMS: atom_id res chain seq x y z
N MET A 1 -21.81 -9.11 -7.41
CA MET A 1 -21.04 -7.85 -7.42
C MET A 1 -19.51 -8.01 -7.42
N TYR A 2 -18.94 -9.22 -7.32
CA TYR A 2 -17.48 -9.42 -7.26
C TYR A 2 -16.75 -9.24 -8.60
N TYR A 3 -17.45 -9.42 -9.73
CA TYR A 3 -16.92 -9.16 -11.07
C TYR A 3 -16.50 -7.69 -11.28
N ILE A 4 -17.03 -6.75 -10.49
CA ILE A 4 -16.68 -5.34 -10.57
C ILE A 4 -15.18 -5.12 -10.29
N GLY A 5 -14.58 -5.91 -9.41
CA GLY A 5 -13.13 -5.84 -9.19
C GLY A 5 -12.32 -6.22 -10.43
N PHE A 6 -12.77 -7.22 -11.20
CA PHE A 6 -12.15 -7.57 -12.49
C PHE A 6 -12.39 -6.49 -13.55
N VAL A 7 -13.55 -5.82 -13.51
CA VAL A 7 -13.84 -4.69 -14.41
C VAL A 7 -12.84 -3.56 -14.21
N PHE A 8 -12.41 -3.24 -12.98
CA PHE A 8 -11.39 -2.21 -12.76
C PHE A 8 -10.01 -2.56 -13.36
N TYR A 9 -9.61 -3.83 -13.32
CA TYR A 9 -8.41 -4.29 -14.01
C TYR A 9 -8.57 -4.24 -15.53
N ALA A 10 -9.73 -4.66 -16.05
CA ALA A 10 -10.03 -4.57 -17.48
C ALA A 10 -10.09 -3.11 -17.96
N LEU A 11 -10.61 -2.20 -17.13
CA LEU A 11 -10.70 -0.77 -17.41
C LEU A 11 -9.32 -0.11 -17.36
N ALA A 12 -8.47 -0.46 -16.40
CA ALA A 12 -7.08 -0.02 -16.37
C ALA A 12 -6.32 -0.51 -17.62
N PHE A 13 -6.51 -1.76 -18.02
CA PHE A 13 -5.91 -2.29 -19.25
C PHE A 13 -6.47 -1.60 -20.51
N ALA A 14 -7.79 -1.37 -20.57
CA ALA A 14 -8.41 -0.64 -21.68
C ALA A 14 -7.92 0.81 -21.74
N SER A 15 -7.77 1.49 -20.59
CA SER A 15 -7.29 2.87 -20.55
C SER A 15 -5.89 3.03 -21.14
N TYR A 16 -5.06 1.99 -21.12
CA TYR A 16 -3.76 1.99 -21.79
C TYR A 16 -3.87 2.07 -23.33
N PHE A 17 -4.94 1.55 -23.93
CA PHE A 17 -5.14 1.58 -25.38
C PHE A 17 -6.03 2.75 -25.85
N PHE A 18 -6.98 3.18 -25.02
CA PHE A 18 -7.96 4.20 -25.39
C PHE A 18 -7.56 5.63 -25.02
N VAL A 19 -6.66 5.80 -24.05
CA VAL A 19 -6.25 7.12 -23.54
C VAL A 19 -4.77 7.33 -23.83
N ASN A 20 -4.46 8.23 -24.77
CA ASN A 20 -3.10 8.51 -25.21
C ASN A 20 -2.21 9.00 -24.06
N GLU A 21 -2.77 9.78 -23.15
CA GLU A 21 -2.08 10.33 -21.98
C GLU A 21 -1.64 9.21 -21.02
N VAL A 22 -2.46 8.17 -20.84
CA VAL A 22 -2.13 7.02 -20.01
C VAL A 22 -1.02 6.18 -20.66
N TYR A 23 -1.12 5.97 -21.97
CA TYR A 23 -0.08 5.31 -22.76
C TYR A 23 1.26 6.06 -22.65
N GLU A 24 1.25 7.37 -22.86
CA GLU A 24 2.44 8.21 -22.77
C GLU A 24 3.05 8.18 -21.38
N ILE A 25 2.26 8.34 -20.31
CA ILE A 25 2.76 8.29 -18.93
C ILE A 25 3.44 6.96 -18.63
N ILE A 26 2.82 5.84 -19.02
CA ILE A 26 3.39 4.50 -18.75
C ILE A 26 4.64 4.27 -19.60
N ASN A 27 4.63 4.66 -20.87
CA ASN A 27 5.78 4.49 -21.76
C ASN A 27 6.97 5.37 -21.35
N GLN A 28 6.70 6.61 -20.94
CA GLN A 28 7.72 7.51 -20.38
C GLN A 28 8.27 6.96 -19.05
N SER A 29 7.41 6.39 -18.20
CA SER A 29 7.84 5.73 -16.95
C SER A 29 8.75 4.54 -17.23
N TYR A 30 8.41 3.76 -18.26
CA TYR A 30 9.19 2.61 -18.68
C TYR A 30 10.56 3.02 -19.23
N LEU A 31 10.62 4.07 -20.06
CA LEU A 31 11.87 4.58 -20.62
C LEU A 31 12.81 5.15 -19.56
N LEU A 32 12.27 5.88 -18.58
CA LEU A 32 13.07 6.49 -17.52
C LEU A 32 13.42 5.49 -16.41
N ALA A 33 12.47 4.65 -15.99
CA ALA A 33 12.54 3.82 -14.78
C ALA A 33 12.08 2.37 -15.04
N GLN A 34 12.71 1.70 -16.01
CA GLN A 34 12.33 0.37 -16.47
C GLN A 34 12.14 -0.65 -15.35
N VAL A 35 13.12 -0.77 -14.44
CA VAL A 35 13.09 -1.76 -13.35
C VAL A 35 11.94 -1.49 -12.38
N LEU A 36 11.77 -0.23 -11.94
CA LEU A 36 10.70 0.14 -11.01
C LEU A 36 9.32 -0.06 -11.64
N THR A 37 9.16 0.34 -12.91
CA THR A 37 7.90 0.20 -13.64
C THR A 37 7.51 -1.28 -13.80
N LEU A 38 8.47 -2.15 -14.10
CA LEU A 38 8.24 -3.60 -14.18
C LEU A 38 7.87 -4.22 -12.84
N ILE A 39 8.57 -3.84 -11.76
CA ILE A 39 8.25 -4.34 -10.40
C ILE A 39 6.84 -3.89 -9.99
N MET A 40 6.49 -2.62 -10.22
CA MET A 40 5.15 -2.10 -9.93
C MET A 40 4.05 -2.81 -10.74
N GLY A 41 4.30 -3.08 -12.02
CA GLY A 41 3.40 -3.89 -12.86
C GLY A 41 3.23 -5.32 -12.34
N GLY A 42 4.31 -5.95 -11.89
CA GLY A 42 4.26 -7.28 -11.26
C GLY A 42 3.47 -7.28 -9.95
N ILE A 43 3.69 -6.29 -9.09
CA ILE A 43 2.95 -6.11 -7.83
C ILE A 43 1.46 -5.85 -8.10
N TYR A 44 1.12 -5.14 -9.17
CA TYR A 44 -0.27 -4.92 -9.57
C TYR A 44 -0.98 -6.23 -9.96
N LEU A 45 -0.29 -7.12 -10.68
CA LEU A 45 -0.83 -8.41 -11.12
C LEU A 45 -0.91 -9.45 -10.00
N TYR A 46 -0.02 -9.39 -8.99
CA TYR A 46 0.08 -10.40 -7.93
C TYR A 46 -1.24 -10.66 -7.18
N PRO A 47 -1.97 -9.66 -6.65
CA PRO A 47 -3.25 -9.88 -5.99
C PRO A 47 -4.34 -10.40 -6.92
N LEU A 48 -4.30 -10.03 -8.21
CA LEU A 48 -5.23 -10.52 -9.22
C LEU A 48 -5.08 -12.03 -9.41
N ILE A 49 -3.85 -12.54 -9.50
CA ILE A 49 -3.59 -13.98 -9.65
C ILE A 49 -4.10 -14.75 -8.43
N ILE A 50 -3.86 -14.22 -7.21
CA ILE A 50 -4.37 -14.83 -5.97
C ILE A 50 -5.90 -14.87 -5.98
N PHE A 51 -6.56 -13.77 -6.37
CA PHE A 51 -8.03 -13.73 -6.43
C PHE A 51 -8.58 -14.72 -7.45
N LEU A 52 -7.95 -14.81 -8.62
CA LEU A 52 -8.33 -15.73 -9.68
C LEU A 52 -8.23 -17.18 -9.20
N PHE A 53 -7.16 -17.53 -8.48
CA PHE A 53 -7.01 -18.84 -7.84
C PHE A 53 -8.14 -19.11 -6.83
N ILE A 54 -8.46 -18.15 -5.95
CA ILE A 54 -9.56 -18.30 -4.97
C ILE A 54 -10.92 -18.49 -5.67
N CYS A 55 -11.15 -17.80 -6.79
CA CYS A 55 -12.35 -17.98 -7.61
C CYS A 55 -12.41 -19.38 -8.24
N VAL A 56 -11.32 -19.85 -8.87
CA VAL A 56 -11.26 -21.16 -9.52
C VAL A 56 -11.49 -22.30 -8.52
N PHE A 57 -10.85 -22.25 -7.36
CA PHE A 57 -11.01 -23.27 -6.32
C PHE A 57 -12.26 -23.06 -5.45
N SER A 58 -13.06 -22.03 -5.71
CA SER A 58 -14.29 -21.71 -4.96
C SER A 58 -14.12 -21.67 -3.43
N VAL A 59 -12.91 -21.34 -2.95
CA VAL A 59 -12.54 -21.35 -1.54
C VAL A 59 -13.06 -20.07 -0.86
N LYS A 60 -14.35 -20.01 -0.52
CA LYS A 60 -14.89 -18.85 0.23
C LYS A 60 -14.69 -18.98 1.76
N THR A 61 -13.47 -19.28 2.19
CA THR A 61 -13.11 -19.38 3.62
C THR A 61 -12.79 -18.02 4.24
N GLU A 62 -12.97 -17.86 5.55
CA GLU A 62 -12.58 -16.63 6.28
C GLU A 62 -11.06 -16.39 6.17
N ASN A 63 -10.28 -17.47 6.05
CA ASN A 63 -8.83 -17.40 5.85
C ASN A 63 -8.46 -16.83 4.48
N ALA A 64 -9.12 -17.26 3.40
CA ALA A 64 -8.90 -16.71 2.06
C ALA A 64 -9.21 -15.20 1.99
N LYS A 65 -10.28 -14.76 2.69
CA LYS A 65 -10.61 -13.33 2.82
C LYS A 65 -9.51 -12.54 3.54
N LYS A 66 -8.95 -13.08 4.62
CA LYS A 66 -7.86 -12.42 5.37
C LYS A 66 -6.58 -12.35 4.52
N ILE A 67 -6.27 -13.41 3.78
CA ILE A 67 -5.09 -13.46 2.90
C ILE A 67 -5.20 -12.38 1.82
N ILE A 68 -6.31 -12.32 1.07
CA ILE A 68 -6.45 -11.31 -0.01
C ILE A 68 -6.43 -9.88 0.53
N ASP A 69 -7.06 -9.62 1.68
CA ASP A 69 -7.06 -8.29 2.31
C ASP A 69 -5.64 -7.87 2.73
N SER A 70 -4.92 -8.76 3.40
CA SER A 70 -3.55 -8.49 3.85
C SER A 70 -2.60 -8.32 2.65
N GLN A 71 -2.59 -9.27 1.72
CA GLN A 71 -1.68 -9.27 0.57
C GLN A 71 -1.90 -8.07 -0.35
N THR A 72 -3.16 -7.68 -0.61
CA THR A 72 -3.44 -6.52 -1.46
C THR A 72 -3.05 -5.21 -0.78
N LYS A 73 -3.27 -5.10 0.54
CA LYS A 73 -2.82 -3.91 1.31
C LYS A 73 -1.30 -3.80 1.37
N LEU A 74 -0.61 -4.92 1.54
CA LEU A 74 0.84 -4.97 1.50
C LEU A 74 1.36 -4.57 0.13
N ALA A 75 0.81 -5.15 -0.95
CA ALA A 75 1.16 -4.79 -2.33
C ALA A 75 0.98 -3.28 -2.59
N ALA A 76 -0.14 -2.71 -2.17
CA ALA A 76 -0.41 -1.27 -2.29
C ALA A 76 0.59 -0.40 -1.49
N SER A 77 0.92 -0.81 -0.26
CA SER A 77 1.92 -0.10 0.56
C SER A 77 3.32 -0.15 -0.04
N VAL A 78 3.74 -1.33 -0.53
CA VAL A 78 5.02 -1.52 -1.21
C VAL A 78 5.08 -0.70 -2.50
N SER A 79 3.99 -0.63 -3.27
CA SER A 79 3.90 0.19 -4.49
C SER A 79 4.18 1.67 -4.21
N VAL A 80 3.57 2.25 -3.16
CA VAL A 80 3.84 3.64 -2.77
C VAL A 80 5.29 3.80 -2.34
N SER A 81 5.82 2.85 -1.57
CA SER A 81 7.19 2.89 -1.07
C SER A 81 8.22 2.84 -2.22
N LEU A 82 7.99 2.01 -3.24
CA LEU A 82 8.80 1.97 -4.45
C LEU A 82 8.73 3.28 -5.25
N GLY A 83 7.56 3.92 -5.30
CA GLY A 83 7.41 5.23 -5.92
C GLY A 83 8.25 6.30 -5.22
N LEU A 84 8.25 6.28 -3.89
CA LEU A 84 9.08 7.18 -3.07
C LEU A 84 10.58 6.90 -3.25
N ILE A 85 11.00 5.64 -3.36
CA ILE A 85 12.40 5.29 -3.67
C ILE A 85 12.82 5.88 -5.02
N GLY A 86 11.97 5.78 -6.04
CA GLY A 86 12.22 6.43 -7.34
C GLY A 86 12.35 7.95 -7.22
N THR A 87 11.51 8.59 -6.39
CA THR A 87 11.63 10.02 -6.10
C THR A 87 12.98 10.36 -5.46
N PHE A 88 13.42 9.61 -4.45
CA PHE A 88 14.72 9.81 -3.83
C PHE A 88 15.89 9.65 -4.80
N GLN A 89 15.83 8.63 -5.67
CA GLN A 89 16.84 8.40 -6.69
C GLN A 89 16.91 9.57 -7.69
N GLY A 90 15.77 10.06 -8.19
CA GLY A 90 15.75 11.19 -9.12
C GLY A 90 16.19 12.51 -8.48
N LEU A 91 15.79 12.79 -7.23
CA LEU A 91 16.28 13.96 -6.49
C LEU A 91 17.80 13.91 -6.26
N THR A 92 18.35 12.74 -5.95
CA THR A 92 19.80 12.56 -5.79
C THR A 92 20.55 12.83 -7.10
N ALA A 93 20.03 12.32 -8.22
CA ALA A 93 20.60 12.56 -9.55
C ALA A 93 20.54 14.05 -9.97
N MET A 94 19.45 14.74 -9.60
CA MET A 94 19.31 16.19 -9.80
C MET A 94 20.40 16.97 -9.06
N VAL A 95 20.58 16.72 -7.75
CA VAL A 95 21.60 17.40 -6.94
C VAL A 95 23.00 17.13 -7.49
N SER A 96 23.29 15.89 -7.90
CA SER A 96 24.57 15.53 -8.52
C SER A 96 24.83 16.31 -9.82
N SER A 97 23.80 16.48 -10.65
CA SER A 97 23.91 17.21 -11.92
C SER A 97 24.20 18.69 -11.71
N ILE A 98 23.53 19.32 -10.72
CA ILE A 98 23.77 20.72 -10.35
C ILE A 98 25.18 20.90 -9.78
N ALA A 99 25.60 20.02 -8.87
CA ALA A 99 26.95 20.07 -8.28
C ALA A 99 28.06 19.98 -9.35
N LYS A 100 27.86 19.16 -10.40
CA LYS A 100 28.79 19.05 -11.52
C LYS A 100 28.91 20.34 -12.33
N SER A 101 27.81 21.10 -12.51
CA SER A 101 27.86 22.39 -13.22
C SER A 101 28.58 23.49 -12.42
N MET A 102 28.60 23.40 -11.09
CA MET A 102 29.30 24.36 -10.23
C MET A 102 30.82 24.13 -10.15
N GLY A 103 31.30 22.94 -10.56
CA GLY A 103 32.68 22.49 -10.34
C GLY A 103 33.68 22.69 -11.49
N GLY A 104 33.37 23.45 -12.56
CA GLY A 104 34.20 23.42 -13.78
C GLY A 104 34.44 24.75 -14.51
N SER A 105 35.72 25.00 -14.81
CA SER A 105 36.30 25.91 -15.84
C SER A 105 36.16 27.44 -15.67
N SER A 106 37.21 28.16 -16.09
CA SER A 106 37.30 29.63 -16.16
C SER A 106 36.84 30.22 -17.50
N ASP A 107 36.57 29.38 -18.51
CA ASP A 107 36.13 29.81 -19.83
C ASP A 107 34.59 29.89 -19.91
N MET A 108 34.06 31.02 -20.37
CA MET A 108 32.62 31.31 -20.34
C MET A 108 31.82 30.40 -21.28
N ALA A 109 32.40 29.97 -22.40
CA ALA A 109 31.73 29.09 -23.36
C ALA A 109 31.55 27.66 -22.80
N GLU A 110 32.59 27.12 -22.15
CA GLU A 110 32.53 25.81 -21.49
C GLU A 110 31.57 25.84 -20.29
N LYS A 111 31.56 26.95 -19.55
CA LYS A 111 30.65 27.14 -18.41
C LYS A 111 29.19 27.20 -18.83
N MET A 112 28.88 27.87 -19.95
CA MET A 112 27.53 27.89 -20.52
C MET A 112 27.08 26.49 -20.95
N ASN A 113 27.94 25.73 -21.63
CA ASN A 113 27.62 24.36 -22.08
C ASN A 113 27.42 23.41 -20.88
N SER A 114 28.29 23.50 -19.85
CA SER A 114 28.17 22.74 -18.61
C SER A 114 26.85 23.05 -17.87
N MET A 115 26.45 24.32 -17.84
CA MET A 115 25.18 24.75 -17.23
C MET A 115 23.96 24.21 -17.98
N LEU A 116 23.94 24.30 -19.31
CA LEU A 116 22.85 23.76 -20.13
C LEU A 116 22.71 22.23 -19.95
N ASN A 117 23.84 21.52 -19.91
CA ASN A 117 23.85 20.08 -19.69
C ASN A 117 23.34 19.70 -18.29
N ALA A 118 23.73 20.45 -17.26
CA ALA A 118 23.24 20.22 -15.90
C ALA A 118 21.76 20.51 -15.73
N ILE A 119 21.24 21.56 -16.37
CA ILE A 119 19.80 21.87 -16.37
C ILE A 119 19.03 20.74 -17.06
N SER A 120 19.47 20.32 -18.25
CA SER A 120 18.84 19.24 -18.99
C SER A 120 18.84 17.92 -18.17
N ALA A 121 19.97 17.58 -17.57
CA ALA A 121 20.08 16.41 -16.70
C ALA A 121 19.21 16.52 -15.44
N ALA A 122 19.17 17.69 -14.80
CA ALA A 122 18.32 17.95 -13.64
C ALA A 122 16.82 17.82 -13.98
N LEU A 123 16.39 18.33 -15.13
CA LEU A 123 15.02 18.21 -15.61
C LEU A 123 14.63 16.75 -15.89
N SER A 124 15.51 15.98 -16.54
CA SER A 124 15.29 14.56 -16.77
C SER A 124 15.19 13.79 -15.45
N ALA A 125 16.05 14.10 -14.47
CA ALA A 125 16.03 13.49 -13.14
C ALA A 125 14.78 13.87 -12.33
N MET A 126 14.26 15.09 -12.51
CA MET A 126 12.99 15.52 -11.94
C MET A 126 11.82 14.71 -12.51
N SER A 127 11.79 14.58 -13.83
CA SER A 127 10.75 13.82 -14.53
C SER A 127 10.73 12.37 -14.05
N TYR A 128 11.92 11.75 -13.92
CA TYR A 128 12.07 10.41 -13.33
C TYR A 128 11.40 10.33 -11.96
N ALA A 129 11.79 11.23 -11.04
CA ALA A 129 11.31 11.22 -9.66
C ALA A 129 9.79 11.38 -9.54
N PHE A 130 9.22 12.25 -10.37
CA PHE A 130 7.80 12.57 -10.35
C PHE A 130 6.96 11.43 -10.94
N LEU A 131 7.39 10.92 -12.09
CA LEU A 131 6.65 9.91 -12.83
C LEU A 131 6.60 8.58 -12.09
N THR A 132 7.71 8.17 -11.45
CA THR A 132 7.74 6.97 -10.58
C THR A 132 6.82 7.12 -9.36
N SER A 133 6.71 8.35 -8.82
CA SER A 133 5.84 8.62 -7.67
C SER A 133 4.36 8.49 -8.03
N ILE A 134 3.96 9.12 -9.15
CA ILE A 134 2.60 9.02 -9.68
C ILE A 134 2.24 7.58 -9.97
N LEU A 135 3.13 6.84 -10.64
CA LEU A 135 2.91 5.42 -10.96
C LEU A 135 2.67 4.60 -9.68
N GLY A 136 3.52 4.79 -8.66
CA GLY A 136 3.42 4.06 -7.40
C GLY A 136 2.11 4.32 -6.65
N VAL A 137 1.65 5.58 -6.63
CA VAL A 137 0.37 5.96 -6.03
C VAL A 137 -0.81 5.44 -6.85
N ALA A 138 -0.77 5.57 -8.18
CA ALA A 138 -1.84 5.12 -9.08
C ALA A 138 -2.09 3.61 -8.93
N VAL A 139 -1.02 2.80 -8.93
CA VAL A 139 -1.11 1.35 -8.71
C VAL A 139 -1.70 1.04 -7.34
N SER A 140 -1.28 1.75 -6.29
CA SER A 140 -1.79 1.57 -4.93
C SER A 140 -3.30 1.84 -4.83
N VAL A 141 -3.77 2.94 -5.44
CA VAL A 141 -5.20 3.29 -5.46
C VAL A 141 -6.00 2.24 -6.23
N LEU A 142 -5.52 1.80 -7.39
CA LEU A 142 -6.18 0.74 -8.19
C LEU A 142 -6.30 -0.58 -7.42
N LEU A 143 -5.25 -0.97 -6.69
CA LEU A 143 -5.25 -2.17 -5.85
C LEU A 143 -6.28 -2.07 -4.71
N MET A 144 -6.29 -0.94 -3.99
CA MET A 144 -7.22 -0.73 -2.87
C MET A 144 -8.67 -0.66 -3.33
N LEU A 145 -8.92 -0.01 -4.46
CA LEU A 145 -10.24 0.09 -5.05
C LEU A 145 -10.73 -1.30 -5.48
N SER A 146 -9.89 -2.09 -6.15
CA SER A 146 -10.21 -3.48 -6.53
C SER A 146 -10.50 -4.35 -5.31
N LEU A 147 -9.70 -4.21 -4.24
CA LEU A 147 -9.90 -4.93 -2.98
C LEU A 147 -11.25 -4.63 -2.34
N ASN A 148 -11.72 -3.37 -2.40
CA ASN A 148 -13.02 -2.99 -1.86
C ASN A 148 -14.14 -3.82 -2.50
N PHE A 149 -14.11 -3.98 -3.82
CA PHE A 149 -15.08 -4.79 -4.55
C PHE A 149 -14.93 -6.29 -4.27
N TRP A 150 -13.70 -6.81 -4.18
CA TRP A 150 -13.47 -8.21 -3.83
C TRP A 150 -13.98 -8.59 -2.44
N LYS A 151 -14.03 -7.66 -1.48
CA LYS A 151 -14.63 -7.93 -0.16
C LYS A 151 -16.12 -8.29 -0.23
N PHE A 152 -16.85 -7.80 -1.24
CA PHE A 152 -18.26 -8.17 -1.44
C PHE A 152 -18.43 -9.63 -1.85
N TYR A 153 -17.44 -10.25 -2.52
CA TYR A 153 -17.47 -11.69 -2.84
C TYR A 153 -17.65 -12.57 -1.60
N PHE A 154 -17.02 -12.18 -0.49
CA PHE A 154 -17.06 -12.93 0.77
C PHE A 154 -18.21 -12.51 1.68
N LYS A 155 -18.96 -11.43 1.36
CA LYS A 155 -20.04 -10.90 2.21
C LYS A 155 -21.30 -11.78 2.16
N GLU A 156 -21.60 -12.41 1.03
CA GLU A 156 -22.79 -13.28 0.84
C GLU A 156 -22.80 -14.54 1.70
N ARG A 157 -21.65 -15.03 2.18
CA ARG A 157 -21.59 -16.20 3.08
C ARG A 157 -21.77 -15.82 4.56
N ASN A 158 -21.49 -14.56 4.93
CA ASN A 158 -21.51 -14.12 6.32
C ASN A 158 -22.89 -13.62 6.79
N SER A 159 -23.86 -13.38 5.89
CA SER A 159 -25.24 -13.04 6.29
C SER A 159 -26.01 -14.20 6.90
N GLY A 160 -25.48 -15.43 6.85
CA GLY A 160 -25.98 -16.59 7.61
C GLY A 160 -25.22 -16.87 8.92
N LEU A 161 -24.17 -16.11 9.22
CA LEU A 161 -23.32 -16.25 10.43
C LEU A 161 -23.14 -14.93 11.19
N SER A 162 -23.99 -13.94 10.91
CA SER A 162 -24.08 -12.68 11.65
C SER A 162 -25.12 -12.78 12.77
N VAL A 163 -25.09 -13.85 13.55
CA VAL A 163 -25.47 -13.82 14.96
C VAL A 163 -24.21 -14.26 15.69
N ASN A 164 -23.71 -13.43 16.61
CA ASN A 164 -22.64 -13.74 17.57
C ASN A 164 -21.18 -13.39 17.22
N ARG A 165 -20.93 -12.17 16.72
CA ARG A 165 -19.69 -11.43 17.04
C ARG A 165 -19.99 -10.01 17.57
N GLN A 166 -20.99 -9.91 18.44
CA GLN A 166 -21.18 -8.75 19.29
C GLN A 166 -20.82 -9.17 20.72
N CYS A 167 -19.81 -8.50 21.28
CA CYS A 167 -19.44 -8.47 22.70
C CYS A 167 -18.81 -9.74 23.30
N ARG A 168 -17.47 -9.78 23.31
CA ARG A 168 -16.72 -10.19 24.51
C ARG A 168 -15.81 -9.05 24.94
N ASN A 169 -16.42 -7.92 25.32
CA ASN A 169 -15.92 -7.27 26.53
C ASN A 169 -16.25 -8.26 27.64
N ILE A 170 -15.23 -8.92 28.18
CA ILE A 170 -15.40 -9.78 29.34
C ILE A 170 -15.72 -8.83 30.51
N HIS A 171 -17.00 -8.50 30.67
CA HIS A 171 -17.48 -8.00 31.95
C HIS A 171 -17.54 -9.24 32.83
N VAL A 172 -16.45 -9.51 33.55
CA VAL A 172 -16.45 -10.48 34.64
C VAL A 172 -17.43 -9.92 35.67
N GLN A 173 -18.68 -10.39 35.65
CA GLN A 173 -19.51 -10.25 36.83
C GLN A 173 -18.94 -11.23 37.85
N PHE A 174 -18.11 -10.70 38.74
CA PHE A 174 -17.74 -11.42 39.94
C PHE A 174 -19.03 -11.73 40.70
N ASP A 175 -19.24 -13.01 40.99
CA ASP A 175 -20.36 -13.46 41.80
C ASP A 175 -20.36 -12.69 43.13
N LYS A 176 -21.52 -12.17 43.55
CA LYS A 176 -21.64 -11.33 44.76
C LYS A 176 -21.09 -12.06 45.99
N ASN A 177 -21.23 -13.38 46.01
CA ASN A 177 -20.70 -14.24 47.06
C ASN A 177 -19.16 -14.22 47.11
N ALA A 178 -18.49 -14.16 45.96
CA ALA A 178 -17.03 -14.07 45.88
C ALA A 178 -16.51 -12.71 46.37
N LEU A 179 -17.26 -11.64 46.11
CA LEU A 179 -16.96 -10.29 46.60
C LEU A 179 -17.14 -10.19 48.12
N GLU A 180 -18.18 -10.83 48.67
CA GLU A 180 -18.37 -10.93 50.13
C GLU A 180 -17.29 -11.78 50.80
N THR A 181 -16.80 -12.85 50.15
CA THR A 181 -15.70 -13.64 50.72
C THR A 181 -14.39 -12.85 50.73
N LEU A 182 -14.11 -12.11 49.66
CA LEU A 182 -12.92 -11.25 49.60
C LEU A 182 -12.99 -10.10 50.61
N SER A 183 -14.16 -9.48 50.80
CA SER A 183 -14.36 -8.46 51.85
C SER A 183 -14.13 -9.03 53.25
N LYS A 184 -14.66 -10.22 53.55
CA LYS A 184 -14.45 -10.87 54.86
C LYS A 184 -13.00 -11.26 55.11
N ILE A 185 -12.25 -11.62 54.06
CA ILE A 185 -10.83 -11.93 54.14
C ILE A 185 -10.02 -10.64 54.39
N ASP A 186 -10.39 -9.54 53.75
CA ASP A 186 -9.74 -8.23 53.94
C ASP A 186 -9.96 -7.68 55.36
N ASP A 187 -11.20 -7.79 55.88
CA ASP A 187 -11.53 -7.44 57.27
C ASP A 187 -10.75 -8.30 58.29
N HIS A 188 -10.58 -9.60 57.98
CA HIS A 188 -9.79 -10.48 58.84
C HIS A 188 -8.30 -10.13 58.83
N LEU A 189 -7.73 -9.81 57.66
CA LEU A 189 -6.32 -9.41 57.54
C LEU A 189 -6.04 -8.06 58.21
N THR A 190 -6.96 -7.09 58.11
CA THR A 190 -6.83 -5.80 58.82
C THR A 190 -6.96 -5.96 60.34
N SER A 191 -7.85 -6.85 60.81
CA SER A 191 -7.95 -7.16 62.25
C SER A 191 -6.69 -7.82 62.81
N LEU A 192 -6.00 -8.63 62.00
CA LEU A 192 -4.76 -9.32 62.38
C LEU A 192 -3.55 -8.39 62.39
N ASN A 193 -3.55 -7.37 61.51
CA ASN A 193 -2.51 -6.33 61.47
C ASN A 193 -2.62 -5.32 62.62
N TYR A 194 -3.74 -5.29 63.36
CA TYR A 194 -3.91 -4.48 64.57
C TYR A 194 -3.50 -5.21 65.86
N PHE A 195 -3.19 -6.51 65.78
CA PHE A 195 -2.83 -7.36 66.92
C PHE A 195 -1.32 -7.74 66.95
N LEU A 196 -0.54 -7.23 65.99
CA LEU A 196 0.92 -7.33 65.89
C LEU A 196 1.55 -5.97 66.15
#